data_AF-A0A9Q4KS05-F1
#
_entry.id   AF-A0A9Q4KS05-F1
#
_cell.length_a   1.000
_cell.length_b   1.000
_cell.length_c   1.000
_cell.angle_alpha   90.00
_cell.angle_beta   90.00
_cell.angle_gamma   90.00
#
_symmetry.space_group_name_H-M   'P 1'
#
loop_
_entity.id
_entity.type
_entity.pdbx_description
1 polymer ?
#
loop_
_entity_poly.entity_id
_entity_poly.type
_entity_poly.pdbx_seq_one_letter_code
_entity_poly.pdbx_strand_id
1 'polypeptide(L)'
;MNMERGMRVLGLLIVMVLVGGIFLLVASANEKMLGTDTQENSGMIFEISGFTHALKTDVSSSDSTEESLSDEYGELNIPLTVERYDIVQFSEIHLNTIKNNSLKVTIYGEVYDMHLERMNFEAIDDGIDSYSGSIDGLDDSVAIFTFDRNLVQGSVQLRDEMVFITPVQNRENSLKTTMPLHIVYSSKDMKQS
;
A
#
# COMPACT_ATOMS: atom_id res chain seq x y z
N MET A 1 11.60 68.25 -17.74
CA MET A 1 11.07 68.27 -19.12
C MET A 1 9.72 67.57 -19.07
N ASN A 2 8.65 68.37 -19.07
CA ASN A 2 7.27 67.92 -19.00
C ASN A 2 6.84 67.39 -20.37
N MET A 3 6.08 66.30 -20.41
CA MET A 3 5.12 66.11 -21.50
C MET A 3 3.85 65.47 -20.94
N GLU A 4 2.89 66.35 -20.66
CA GLU A 4 1.48 66.01 -20.55
C GLU A 4 0.90 65.73 -21.95
N ARG A 5 -0.29 65.09 -21.93
CA ARG A 5 -1.35 65.01 -22.95
C ARG A 5 -1.26 63.78 -23.88
N GLY A 6 -2.33 63.02 -24.10
CA GLY A 6 -3.73 63.37 -23.95
C GLY A 6 -4.65 62.17 -23.71
N MET A 7 -5.60 62.38 -22.81
CA MET A 7 -6.92 61.75 -22.84
C MET A 7 -7.71 62.25 -24.05
N ARG A 8 -8.47 61.33 -24.67
CA ARG A 8 -9.78 61.51 -25.35
C ARG A 8 -10.01 60.24 -26.20
N VAL A 9 -11.19 59.60 -26.31
CA VAL A 9 -12.54 59.87 -25.84
C VAL A 9 -13.43 58.69 -26.30
N LEU A 10 -14.57 58.46 -25.61
CA LEU A 10 -15.78 57.72 -26.04
C LEU A 10 -15.59 56.26 -26.52
N GLY A 11 -16.23 55.26 -25.94
CA GLY A 11 -17.65 55.24 -25.57
C GLY A 11 -18.38 54.33 -26.55
N LEU A 12 -18.74 53.13 -26.11
CA LEU A 12 -19.79 52.31 -26.73
C LEU A 12 -20.35 51.36 -25.67
N LEU A 13 -21.43 51.82 -25.04
CA LEU A 13 -22.41 51.00 -24.35
C LEU A 13 -23.20 50.26 -25.44
N ILE A 14 -23.08 48.94 -25.52
CA ILE A 14 -24.02 48.10 -26.26
C ILE A 14 -24.69 47.18 -25.24
N VAL A 15 -26.00 47.32 -25.14
CA VAL A 15 -26.91 46.50 -24.34
C VAL A 15 -27.81 45.72 -25.29
N MET A 16 -28.16 44.48 -24.87
CA MET A 16 -29.17 43.55 -25.40
C MET A 16 -28.78 42.79 -26.68
N VAL A 17 -29.01 41.48 -26.82
CA VAL A 17 -30.23 40.70 -26.51
C VAL A 17 -29.88 39.25 -26.14
N LEU A 18 -30.70 38.68 -25.25
CA LEU A 18 -30.73 37.31 -24.75
C LEU A 18 -31.75 36.50 -25.58
N VAL A 19 -31.33 35.47 -26.35
CA VAL A 19 -32.17 34.30 -26.73
C VAL A 19 -31.27 33.13 -27.16
N GLY A 20 -31.55 31.93 -26.64
CA GLY A 20 -31.38 30.69 -27.39
C GLY A 20 -30.32 29.73 -26.86
N GLY A 21 -30.75 28.76 -26.04
CA GLY A 21 -29.88 27.71 -25.53
C GLY A 21 -29.43 26.72 -26.61
N ILE A 22 -28.25 26.15 -26.40
CA ILE A 22 -27.92 24.79 -26.80
C ILE A 22 -27.12 24.18 -25.65
N PHE A 23 -27.71 23.19 -24.98
CA PHE A 23 -26.95 22.21 -24.20
C PHE A 23 -26.14 21.39 -25.20
N LEU A 24 -24.80 21.47 -25.13
CA LEU A 24 -23.95 20.41 -25.65
C LEU A 24 -23.21 19.79 -24.47
N LEU A 25 -23.69 18.61 -24.10
CA LEU A 25 -22.89 17.58 -23.45
C LEU A 25 -21.65 17.35 -24.32
N VAL A 26 -20.50 17.86 -23.89
CA VAL A 26 -19.23 17.42 -24.46
C VAL A 26 -18.88 16.11 -23.78
N ALA A 27 -19.39 15.02 -24.37
CA ALA A 27 -18.79 13.72 -24.24
C ALA A 27 -17.43 13.77 -24.95
N SER A 28 -16.33 13.89 -24.20
CA SER A 28 -15.02 13.54 -24.74
C SER A 28 -14.90 12.03 -24.69
N ALA A 29 -14.90 11.41 -25.87
CA ALA A 29 -14.65 9.99 -26.04
C ALA A 29 -13.25 9.63 -25.52
N ASN A 30 -13.24 8.92 -24.39
CA ASN A 30 -12.46 7.71 -24.10
C ASN A 30 -11.09 7.58 -24.80
N GLU A 31 -10.05 8.14 -24.18
CA GLU A 31 -8.81 7.38 -24.02
C GLU A 31 -8.86 6.75 -22.63
N LYS A 32 -8.95 5.42 -22.65
CA LYS A 32 -9.11 4.53 -21.51
C LYS A 32 -7.81 4.53 -20.69
N MET A 33 -7.60 5.52 -19.83
CA MET A 33 -6.76 5.34 -18.63
C MET A 33 -7.64 4.75 -17.54
N LEU A 34 -7.59 3.42 -17.49
CA LEU A 34 -8.21 2.59 -16.48
C LEU A 34 -7.43 2.74 -15.17
N GLY A 35 -8.09 3.24 -14.13
CA GLY A 35 -7.69 3.05 -12.73
C GLY A 35 -6.71 4.05 -12.14
N THR A 36 -7.14 5.28 -11.88
CA THR A 36 -6.82 5.85 -10.56
C THR A 36 -7.90 5.35 -9.63
N ASP A 37 -7.67 4.20 -8.99
CA ASP A 37 -8.42 3.85 -7.80
C ASP A 37 -8.19 4.99 -6.81
N THR A 38 -9.20 5.82 -6.64
CA THR A 38 -9.43 6.51 -5.38
C THR A 38 -9.38 5.42 -4.31
N GLN A 39 -8.26 5.36 -3.60
CA GLN A 39 -7.99 4.48 -2.48
C GLN A 39 -9.11 4.71 -1.46
N GLU A 40 -10.19 3.93 -1.56
CA GLU A 40 -11.02 3.66 -0.39
C GLU A 40 -10.03 3.18 0.67
N ASN A 41 -10.03 3.86 1.81
CA ASN A 41 -9.17 3.50 2.93
C ASN A 41 -9.41 2.01 3.22
N SER A 42 -8.45 1.16 2.85
CA SER A 42 -8.69 -0.29 2.72
C SER A 42 -9.02 -0.95 4.07
N GLY A 43 -8.93 -0.20 5.17
CA GLY A 43 -9.05 -0.71 6.53
C GLY A 43 -7.87 -1.57 6.95
N MET A 44 -6.89 -1.77 6.06
CA MET A 44 -5.70 -2.55 6.32
C MET A 44 -4.74 -1.85 7.28
N ILE A 45 -4.06 -2.67 8.08
CA ILE A 45 -2.98 -2.26 8.96
C ILE A 45 -1.78 -1.78 8.15
N PHE A 46 -1.37 -2.55 7.13
CA PHE A 46 -0.18 -2.26 6.31
C PHE A 46 -0.36 -2.73 4.87
N GLU A 47 -0.02 -1.85 3.93
CA GLU A 47 -0.06 -2.07 2.49
C GLU A 47 1.26 -1.59 1.86
N ILE A 48 1.80 -2.34 0.90
CA ILE A 48 2.80 -1.84 -0.05
C ILE A 48 2.04 -1.50 -1.34
N SER A 49 1.99 -0.21 -1.69
CA SER A 49 1.11 0.29 -2.75
C SER A 49 1.36 -0.40 -4.09
N GLY A 50 0.30 -0.99 -4.65
CA GLY A 50 0.34 -1.73 -5.91
C GLY A 50 0.85 -3.17 -5.81
N PHE A 51 1.29 -3.61 -4.64
CA PHE A 51 1.80 -4.97 -4.43
C PHE A 51 0.98 -5.80 -3.44
N THR A 52 0.30 -5.16 -2.48
CA THR A 52 -0.54 -5.86 -1.50
C THR A 52 -1.98 -5.96 -1.99
N HIS A 53 -2.57 -7.13 -1.82
CA HIS A 53 -3.97 -7.42 -2.16
C HIS A 53 -4.69 -7.93 -0.91
N ALA A 54 -5.67 -7.19 -0.42
CA ALA A 54 -6.50 -7.62 0.69
C ALA A 54 -7.39 -8.79 0.26
N LEU A 55 -7.36 -9.89 1.03
CA LEU A 55 -8.38 -10.94 0.92
C LEU A 55 -9.50 -10.69 1.94
N LYS A 56 -9.12 -10.37 3.18
CA LYS A 56 -10.05 -10.02 4.25
C LYS A 56 -9.34 -9.18 5.30
N THR A 57 -9.99 -8.12 5.77
CA THR A 57 -9.44 -7.24 6.82
C THR A 57 -10.16 -7.44 8.15
N ASP A 58 -9.50 -7.03 9.23
CA ASP A 58 -10.04 -7.02 10.59
C ASP A 58 -10.60 -8.38 11.08
N VAL A 59 -9.93 -9.47 10.72
CA VAL A 59 -10.30 -10.83 11.08
C VAL A 59 -10.04 -11.08 12.55
N SER A 60 -11.04 -11.58 13.28
CA SER A 60 -10.83 -12.07 14.65
C SER A 60 -10.35 -13.51 14.64
N SER A 61 -9.42 -13.85 15.54
CA SER A 61 -8.93 -15.22 15.71
C SER A 61 -10.01 -16.21 16.15
N SER A 62 -11.16 -15.73 16.66
CA SER A 62 -12.31 -16.57 16.99
C SER A 62 -13.25 -16.85 15.82
N ASP A 63 -13.02 -16.21 14.66
CA ASP A 63 -13.84 -16.42 13.47
C ASP A 63 -13.44 -17.71 12.76
N SER A 64 -14.39 -18.34 12.07
CA SER A 64 -14.14 -19.53 11.23
C SER A 64 -13.42 -19.20 9.89
N THR A 65 -12.73 -18.06 9.82
CA THR A 65 -12.08 -17.59 8.58
C THR A 65 -10.97 -18.55 8.15
N GLU A 66 -10.15 -19.01 9.10
CA GLU A 66 -9.08 -19.98 8.84
C GLU A 66 -9.61 -21.28 8.23
N GLU A 67 -10.66 -21.85 8.85
CA GLU A 67 -11.34 -23.05 8.35
C GLU A 67 -11.83 -22.86 6.91
N SER A 68 -12.45 -21.71 6.62
CA SER A 68 -13.00 -21.42 5.29
C SER A 68 -11.95 -21.29 4.18
N LEU A 69 -10.71 -20.90 4.54
CA LEU A 69 -9.61 -20.75 3.59
C LEU A 69 -8.80 -22.04 3.43
N SER A 70 -8.93 -22.98 4.37
CA SER A 70 -8.12 -24.20 4.40
C SER A 70 -8.35 -25.11 3.18
N ASP A 71 -9.53 -25.07 2.56
CA ASP A 71 -9.82 -25.86 1.36
C ASP A 71 -9.03 -25.39 0.12
N GLU A 72 -8.81 -24.08 -0.01
CA GLU A 72 -8.13 -23.47 -1.15
C GLU A 72 -6.62 -23.31 -0.92
N TYR A 73 -6.24 -22.90 0.29
CA TYR A 73 -4.87 -22.54 0.64
C TYR A 73 -4.15 -23.61 1.49
N GLY A 74 -4.86 -24.67 1.85
CA GLY A 74 -4.43 -25.68 2.81
C GLY A 74 -4.40 -25.14 4.24
N GLU A 75 -3.97 -25.99 5.18
CA GLU A 75 -3.84 -25.61 6.59
C GLU A 75 -2.94 -24.37 6.77
N LEU A 76 -3.47 -23.38 7.49
CA LEU A 76 -2.79 -22.11 7.77
C LEU A 76 -2.16 -22.16 9.16
N ASN A 77 -0.96 -21.62 9.30
CA ASN A 77 -0.20 -21.60 10.54
C ASN A 77 -0.27 -20.19 11.15
N ILE A 78 -1.46 -19.81 11.63
CA ILE A 78 -1.67 -18.51 12.27
C ILE A 78 -1.19 -18.61 13.73
N PRO A 79 -0.31 -17.70 14.21
CA PRO A 79 0.16 -17.78 15.59
C PRO A 79 -1.00 -17.60 16.60
N LEU A 80 -1.15 -18.56 17.52
CA LEU A 80 -2.25 -18.61 18.51
C LEU A 80 -2.32 -17.40 19.46
N THR A 81 -1.29 -16.57 19.47
CA THR A 81 -1.20 -15.33 20.26
C THR A 81 -1.82 -14.13 19.55
N VAL A 82 -2.05 -14.19 18.23
CA VAL A 82 -2.68 -13.11 17.47
C VAL A 82 -4.19 -13.18 17.65
N GLU A 83 -4.81 -12.07 18.04
CA GLU A 83 -6.25 -11.95 18.29
C GLU A 83 -6.99 -11.28 17.12
N ARG A 84 -6.33 -10.35 16.42
CA ARG A 84 -6.85 -9.69 15.22
C ARG A 84 -5.76 -9.52 14.15
N TYR A 85 -6.14 -9.65 12.89
CA TYR A 85 -5.23 -9.55 11.75
C TYR A 85 -5.95 -9.29 10.43
N ASP A 86 -5.22 -8.80 9.44
CA ASP A 86 -5.64 -8.82 8.04
C ASP A 86 -5.05 -10.04 7.33
N ILE A 87 -5.78 -10.61 6.38
CA ILE A 87 -5.31 -11.64 5.46
C ILE A 87 -5.08 -11.00 4.11
N VAL A 88 -3.85 -11.12 3.62
CA VAL A 88 -3.41 -10.47 2.39
C VAL A 88 -2.60 -11.42 1.52
N GLN A 89 -2.42 -11.03 0.27
CA GLN A 89 -1.47 -11.60 -0.67
C GLN A 89 -0.54 -10.51 -1.17
N PHE A 90 0.69 -10.89 -1.51
CA PHE A 90 1.63 -10.00 -2.18
C PHE A 90 1.91 -10.50 -3.59
N SER A 91 1.89 -9.57 -4.55
CA SER A 91 2.54 -9.79 -5.83
C SER A 91 4.07 -9.66 -5.68
N GLU A 92 4.81 -10.11 -6.69
CA GLU A 92 6.27 -10.10 -6.65
C GLU A 92 6.84 -8.68 -6.60
N ILE A 93 7.66 -8.41 -5.59
CA ILE A 93 8.33 -7.12 -5.38
C ILE A 93 9.79 -7.26 -5.75
N HIS A 94 10.22 -6.52 -6.78
CA HIS A 94 11.61 -6.51 -7.22
C HIS A 94 12.34 -5.30 -6.63
N LEU A 95 13.20 -5.55 -5.65
CA LEU A 95 14.06 -4.53 -5.03
C LEU A 95 15.47 -4.55 -5.63
N ASN A 96 16.08 -3.36 -5.65
CA ASN A 96 17.46 -3.20 -6.03
C ASN A 96 18.38 -3.72 -4.91
N THR A 97 19.36 -4.54 -5.27
CA THR A 97 20.28 -5.15 -4.32
C THR A 97 21.54 -4.33 -4.02
N ILE A 98 21.72 -3.20 -4.71
CA ILE A 98 22.93 -2.35 -4.65
C ILE A 98 22.61 -0.93 -4.18
N LYS A 99 21.39 -0.44 -4.47
CA LYS A 99 20.94 0.92 -4.20
C LYS A 99 19.79 0.90 -3.21
N ASN A 100 19.60 2.03 -2.54
CA ASN A 100 18.41 2.27 -1.72
C ASN A 100 17.16 2.14 -2.58
N ASN A 101 16.17 1.48 -2.00
CA ASN A 101 14.84 1.32 -2.54
C ASN A 101 13.90 2.29 -1.84
N SER A 102 12.90 2.78 -2.56
CA SER A 102 11.81 3.57 -1.99
C SER A 102 10.49 2.93 -2.41
N LEU A 103 9.67 2.58 -1.43
CA LEU A 103 8.36 1.98 -1.60
C LEU A 103 7.31 2.91 -0.99
N LYS A 104 6.20 3.11 -1.71
CA LYS A 104 5.02 3.72 -1.10
C LYS A 104 4.31 2.68 -0.26
N VAL A 105 4.02 3.04 0.99
CA VAL A 105 3.30 2.18 1.93
C VAL A 105 2.12 2.92 2.52
N THR A 106 1.05 2.20 2.81
CA THR A 106 -0.09 2.70 3.57
C THR A 106 -0.07 2.03 4.94
N ILE A 107 -0.10 2.81 6.02
CA ILE A 107 -0.19 2.29 7.40
C ILE A 107 -1.41 2.93 8.05
N TYR A 108 -2.38 2.10 8.45
CA TYR A 108 -3.67 2.56 9.00
C TYR A 108 -4.37 3.62 8.13
N GLY A 109 -4.27 3.49 6.80
CA GLY A 109 -4.88 4.40 5.84
C GLY A 109 -4.06 5.66 5.50
N GLU A 110 -2.95 5.89 6.18
CA GLU A 110 -2.04 7.02 5.91
C GLU A 110 -0.89 6.58 5.01
N VAL A 111 -0.56 7.37 3.99
CA VAL A 111 0.46 7.03 2.98
C VAL A 111 1.82 7.61 3.36
N TYR A 112 2.86 6.79 3.27
CA TYR A 112 4.25 7.15 3.57
C TYR A 112 5.21 6.66 2.49
N ASP A 113 6.42 7.23 2.48
CA ASP A 113 7.54 6.72 1.72
C ASP A 113 8.47 5.92 2.65
N MET A 114 8.61 4.63 2.39
CA MET A 114 9.50 3.72 3.11
C MET A 114 10.80 3.52 2.32
N HIS A 115 11.93 3.75 2.96
CA HIS A 115 13.26 3.56 2.35
C HIS A 115 13.90 2.29 2.88
N LEU A 116 14.43 1.46 1.99
CA LEU A 116 15.02 0.16 2.32
C LEU A 116 16.40 0.01 1.69
N GLU A 117 17.37 -0.44 2.48
CA GLU A 117 18.72 -0.83 2.05
C GLU A 117 18.92 -2.33 2.27
N ARG A 118 19.59 -3.01 1.34
CA ARG A 118 19.87 -4.44 1.46
C ARG A 118 20.82 -4.69 2.62
N MET A 119 20.48 -5.64 3.48
CA MET A 119 21.35 -6.12 4.54
C MET A 119 22.42 -7.06 3.96
N ASN A 120 23.67 -6.88 4.38
CA ASN A 120 24.77 -7.74 3.94
C ASN A 120 24.96 -8.92 4.90
N PHE A 121 24.56 -10.10 4.46
CA PHE A 121 24.93 -11.38 5.09
C PHE A 121 25.94 -12.12 4.20
N GLU A 122 26.66 -13.11 4.75
CA GLU A 122 27.60 -13.92 3.94
C GLU A 122 26.88 -14.44 2.68
N ALA A 123 27.53 -14.25 1.52
CA ALA A 123 26.89 -14.36 0.22
C ALA A 123 26.39 -15.78 -0.08
N ILE A 124 25.10 -16.00 0.16
CA ILE A 124 24.31 -17.08 -0.43
C ILE A 124 23.38 -16.40 -1.42
N ASP A 125 23.58 -16.66 -2.71
CA ASP A 125 22.67 -16.21 -3.76
C ASP A 125 21.59 -17.28 -3.96
N ASP A 126 20.60 -17.27 -3.07
CA ASP A 126 19.43 -18.15 -3.11
C ASP A 126 18.17 -17.43 -3.62
N GLY A 127 18.29 -16.16 -4.02
CA GLY A 127 17.18 -15.31 -4.42
C GLY A 127 16.36 -14.76 -3.24
N ILE A 128 16.83 -14.93 -2.00
CA ILE A 128 16.21 -14.41 -0.79
C ILE A 128 17.01 -13.21 -0.33
N ASP A 129 16.38 -12.04 -0.34
CA ASP A 129 17.02 -10.80 0.05
C ASP A 129 16.34 -10.18 1.25
N SER A 130 17.17 -9.72 2.20
CA SER A 130 16.68 -9.03 3.39
C SER A 130 17.14 -7.57 3.38
N TYR A 131 16.28 -6.68 3.85
CA TYR A 131 16.41 -5.24 3.79
C TYR A 131 16.06 -4.63 5.15
N SER A 132 16.74 -3.55 5.50
CA SER A 132 16.40 -2.72 6.66
C SER A 132 16.25 -1.26 6.25
N GLY A 133 15.52 -0.48 7.05
CA GLY A 133 15.29 0.92 6.70
C GLY A 133 14.34 1.64 7.64
N SER A 134 13.76 2.73 7.14
CA SER A 134 12.90 3.64 7.90
C SER A 134 11.78 4.20 7.03
N ILE A 135 10.81 4.85 7.66
CA ILE A 135 9.66 5.47 7.01
C ILE A 135 9.70 6.98 7.24
N ASP A 136 9.64 7.75 6.16
CA ASP A 136 9.65 9.21 6.23
C ASP A 136 8.41 9.72 6.97
N GLY A 137 8.61 10.64 7.91
CA GLY A 137 7.54 11.22 8.73
C GLY A 137 7.14 10.39 9.96
N LEU A 138 7.71 9.20 10.14
CA LEU A 138 7.54 8.37 11.33
C LEU A 138 8.87 8.28 12.09
N ASP A 139 9.03 9.15 13.09
CA ASP A 139 10.22 9.20 13.93
C ASP A 139 10.51 7.84 14.58
N ASP A 140 11.80 7.48 14.61
CA ASP A 140 12.31 6.20 15.15
C ASP A 140 11.72 4.93 14.52
N SER A 141 11.11 5.04 13.34
CA SER A 141 10.61 3.88 12.62
C SER A 141 11.76 2.99 12.13
N VAL A 142 11.58 1.68 12.31
CA VAL A 142 12.52 0.67 11.80
C VAL A 142 11.73 -0.36 11.02
N ALA A 143 12.03 -0.47 9.74
CA ALA A 143 11.48 -1.47 8.84
C ALA A 143 12.52 -2.57 8.60
N ILE A 144 12.12 -3.84 8.73
CA ILE A 144 12.95 -5.00 8.39
C ILE A 144 12.10 -5.96 7.57
N PHE A 145 12.56 -6.32 6.38
CA PHE A 145 11.84 -7.20 5.47
C PHE A 145 12.77 -8.23 4.83
N THR A 146 12.24 -9.40 4.58
CA THR A 146 12.82 -10.46 3.76
C THR A 146 11.85 -10.76 2.62
N PHE A 147 12.37 -10.77 1.41
CA PHE A 147 11.62 -11.05 0.18
C PHE A 147 12.18 -12.31 -0.48
N ASP A 148 11.29 -13.22 -0.85
CA ASP A 148 11.55 -14.40 -1.69
C ASP A 148 10.41 -14.51 -2.70
N ARG A 149 10.63 -14.03 -3.94
CA ARG A 149 9.58 -13.94 -4.98
C ARG A 149 8.35 -13.16 -4.46
N ASN A 150 7.26 -13.89 -4.22
CA ASN A 150 5.95 -13.46 -3.73
C ASN A 150 5.77 -13.67 -2.22
N LEU A 151 6.77 -14.20 -1.51
CA LEU A 151 6.80 -14.28 -0.05
C LEU A 151 7.43 -13.01 0.52
N VAL A 152 6.65 -12.33 1.35
CA VAL A 152 7.11 -11.21 2.17
C VAL A 152 7.06 -11.62 3.64
N GLN A 153 8.17 -11.48 4.35
CA GLN A 153 8.19 -11.59 5.80
C GLN A 153 8.83 -10.32 6.34
N GLY A 154 8.25 -9.69 7.35
CA GLY A 154 8.86 -8.48 7.88
C GLY A 154 8.15 -7.91 9.08
N SER A 155 8.70 -6.81 9.56
CA SER A 155 8.12 -5.99 10.61
C SER A 155 8.44 -4.52 10.41
N VAL A 156 7.55 -3.69 10.94
CA VAL A 156 7.72 -2.25 11.04
C VAL A 156 7.54 -1.87 12.51
N GLN A 157 8.61 -1.43 13.15
CA GLN A 157 8.56 -0.79 14.46
C GLN A 157 8.03 0.64 14.27
N LEU A 158 6.95 0.95 14.97
CA LEU A 158 6.39 2.29 15.16
C LEU A 158 6.62 2.72 16.62
N ARG A 159 6.26 3.96 16.98
CA ARG A 159 6.56 4.48 18.32
C ARG A 159 5.99 3.65 19.48
N ASP A 160 4.78 3.11 19.29
CA ASP A 160 4.00 2.44 20.34
C ASP A 160 3.52 1.03 19.95
N GLU A 161 3.95 0.51 18.79
CA GLU A 161 3.63 -0.84 18.34
C GLU A 161 4.65 -1.36 17.33
N MET A 162 4.61 -2.67 17.11
CA MET A 162 5.26 -3.31 15.96
C MET A 162 4.17 -3.91 15.07
N VAL A 163 4.20 -3.59 13.78
CA VAL A 163 3.38 -4.24 12.77
C VAL A 163 4.18 -5.39 12.17
N PHE A 164 3.56 -6.56 12.05
CA PHE A 164 4.18 -7.78 11.54
C PHE A 164 3.52 -8.20 10.24
N ILE A 165 4.32 -8.73 9.31
CA ILE A 165 3.88 -9.36 8.06
C ILE A 165 4.45 -10.78 8.08
N THR A 166 3.56 -11.78 8.14
CA THR A 166 3.97 -13.18 8.35
C THR A 166 3.32 -14.10 7.32
N PRO A 167 4.08 -14.93 6.58
CA PRO A 167 3.50 -15.96 5.72
C PRO A 167 2.84 -17.04 6.59
N VAL A 168 1.64 -17.49 6.21
CA VAL A 168 0.87 -18.46 7.03
C VAL A 168 0.69 -19.81 6.37
N GLN A 169 0.92 -19.93 5.06
CA GLN A 169 0.88 -21.24 4.41
C GLN A 169 2.13 -22.06 4.72
N ASN A 170 1.94 -23.37 4.87
CA ASN A 170 3.08 -24.28 4.93
C ASN A 170 3.89 -24.25 3.61
N ARG A 171 5.14 -24.72 3.66
CA ARG A 171 6.06 -24.70 2.52
C ARG A 171 5.53 -25.42 1.28
N GLU A 172 4.84 -26.55 1.47
CA GLU A 172 4.34 -27.34 0.35
C GLU A 172 3.27 -26.58 -0.43
N ASN A 173 2.39 -25.88 0.27
CA ASN A 173 1.30 -25.10 -0.33
C ASN A 173 1.80 -23.78 -0.89
N SER A 174 2.72 -23.10 -0.20
CA SER A 174 3.27 -21.82 -0.70
C SER A 174 4.03 -21.99 -2.01
N LEU A 175 4.73 -23.11 -2.21
CA LEU A 175 5.44 -23.41 -3.46
C LEU A 175 4.52 -23.72 -4.66
N LYS A 176 3.23 -24.00 -4.42
CA LYS A 176 2.24 -24.29 -5.48
C LYS A 176 1.51 -23.04 -5.97
N THR A 177 1.73 -21.89 -5.35
CA THR A 177 1.03 -20.62 -5.66
C THR A 177 2.02 -19.50 -5.97
N THR A 178 1.61 -18.58 -6.84
CA THR A 178 2.32 -17.32 -7.11
C THR A 178 1.85 -16.18 -6.21
N MET A 179 0.89 -16.43 -5.31
CA MET A 179 0.34 -15.46 -4.35
C MET A 179 0.05 -16.19 -3.04
N PRO A 180 1.03 -16.33 -2.14
CA PRO A 180 0.84 -17.04 -0.88
C PRO A 180 0.04 -16.15 0.07
N LEU A 181 -0.61 -16.76 1.05
CA LEU A 181 -1.28 -15.99 2.11
C LEU A 181 -0.28 -15.52 3.15
N HIS A 182 -0.49 -14.28 3.55
CA HIS A 182 0.15 -13.63 4.66
C HIS A 182 -0.92 -13.12 5.62
N ILE A 183 -0.52 -12.98 6.88
CA ILE A 183 -1.26 -12.15 7.83
C ILE A 183 -0.47 -10.88 8.13
N VAL A 184 -1.20 -9.80 8.34
CA VAL A 184 -0.69 -8.53 8.85
C VAL A 184 -1.35 -8.26 10.19
N TYR A 185 -0.57 -7.99 11.23
CA TYR A 185 -1.11 -7.75 12.57
C TYR A 185 -0.23 -6.80 13.38
N SER A 186 -0.84 -6.14 14.36
CA SER A 186 -0.14 -5.31 15.33
C SER A 186 0.24 -6.09 16.58
N SER A 187 1.35 -5.72 17.22
CA SER A 187 1.68 -6.13 18.59
C SER A 187 0.59 -5.80 19.60
N LYS A 188 -0.27 -4.80 19.32
CA LYS A 188 -1.42 -4.43 20.17
C LYS A 188 -2.56 -5.44 20.08
N ASP A 189 -2.65 -6.19 18.99
CA ASP A 189 -3.65 -7.22 18.73
C ASP A 189 -3.14 -8.62 19.09
N MET A 190 -2.20 -8.69 20.03
CA MET A 190 -1.67 -9.94 20.57
C MET A 190 -2.11 -10.10 22.04
N LYS A 191 -2.30 -11.36 22.45
CA LYS A 191 -2.54 -11.71 23.86
C LYS A 191 -1.43 -11.11 24.73
N GLN A 192 -1.83 -10.24 25.65
CA GLN A 192 -0.93 -9.72 26.66
C GLN A 192 -0.67 -10.77 27.73
N SER A 193 0.61 -10.98 28.06
CA SER A 193 1.06 -11.92 29.10
C SER A 193 1.03 -11.34 30.50
#